data_AF-A0A7V4ZGA7-F1
#
_entry.id   AF-A0A7V4ZGA7-F1
#
_cell.length_a   1.000
_cell.length_b   1.000
_cell.length_c   1.000
_cell.angle_alpha   90.00
_cell.angle_beta   90.00
_cell.angle_gamma   90.00
#
_symmetry.space_group_name_H-M   'P 1'
#
loop_
_entity.id
_entity.type
_entity.pdbx_description
1 polymer ?
#
loop_
_entity_poly.entity_id
_entity_poly.type
_entity_poly.pdbx_seq_one_letter_code
_entity_poly.pdbx_strand_id
1 'polypeptide(L)'
;MAQAERRISYARAVCETLRQGDGPLPFADVLAAVAQMPVRPVRDTARTVRNALRNSPLVVPVDGDRYAWALWFIKGATVRHVLSQKELDEGSLRLGPDACFVLFPFLYAPRHAASRPCHLYLEQGPLFSQPILWFDEGAAGIAPSYALADWFSAKGCRPGDSLLFEVTDGEEGIYHVFLEPAESRDEERTAKRNAQVAQAVQQALARKRRPCPLFRLMPALVARGIYHDPYPPMPLEHIVRDTPACVLESGKARLIPNAPAADYLPGLSPPEREPTRRAAPRGFWQRLFGRRR
;
A
#
# COMPACT_ATOMS: atom_id res chain seq x y z
N MET A 1 6.56 19.66 37.80
CA MET A 1 6.69 20.40 36.53
C MET A 1 5.75 19.78 35.52
N ALA A 2 4.68 20.48 35.14
CA ALA A 2 3.70 19.98 34.18
C ALA A 2 4.37 19.83 32.81
N GLN A 3 4.36 18.61 32.29
CA GLN A 3 4.82 18.29 30.95
C GLN A 3 3.95 19.10 29.98
N ALA A 4 4.51 20.11 29.33
CA ALA A 4 3.79 20.92 28.35
C ALA A 4 3.11 19.97 27.35
N GLU A 5 1.78 19.96 27.31
CA GLU A 5 1.01 19.10 26.40
C GLU A 5 1.55 19.29 24.98
N ARG A 6 2.18 18.24 24.47
CA ARG A 6 2.88 18.31 23.19
C ARG A 6 1.85 18.36 22.08
N ARG A 7 1.46 19.58 21.68
CA ARG A 7 0.45 19.81 20.65
C ARG A 7 0.82 19.10 19.34
N ILE A 8 -0.13 18.35 18.78
CA ILE A 8 0.05 17.59 17.55
C ILE A 8 -0.27 18.44 16.30
N SER A 9 0.17 17.97 15.13
CA SER A 9 -0.19 18.60 13.85
C SER A 9 -1.59 18.18 13.40
N TYR A 10 -2.27 19.01 12.60
CA TYR A 10 -3.55 18.64 11.97
C TYR A 10 -3.47 17.38 11.11
N ALA A 11 -2.35 17.14 10.42
CA ALA A 11 -2.15 15.93 9.64
C ALA A 11 -2.17 14.69 10.54
N ARG A 12 -1.49 14.77 11.70
CA ARG A 12 -1.50 13.72 12.72
C ARG A 12 -2.89 13.51 13.30
N ALA A 13 -3.56 14.59 13.72
CA ALA A 13 -4.91 14.54 14.28
C ALA A 13 -5.90 13.88 13.31
N VAL A 14 -5.94 14.32 12.04
CA VAL A 14 -6.81 13.74 11.01
C VAL A 14 -6.57 12.23 10.84
N CYS A 15 -5.32 11.80 10.78
CA CYS A 15 -5.01 10.39 10.63
C CYS A 15 -5.37 9.58 11.88
N GLU A 16 -5.14 10.11 13.08
CA GLU A 16 -5.55 9.46 14.34
C GLU A 16 -7.07 9.33 14.42
N THR A 17 -7.83 10.39 14.07
CA THR A 17 -9.29 10.36 13.96
C THR A 17 -9.77 9.29 13.00
N LEU A 18 -9.22 9.25 11.77
CA LEU A 18 -9.63 8.27 10.78
C LEU A 18 -9.23 6.84 11.18
N ARG A 19 -8.04 6.64 11.75
CA ARG A 19 -7.56 5.33 12.21
C ARG A 19 -8.40 4.75 13.35
N GLN A 20 -8.93 5.61 14.22
CA GLN A 20 -9.78 5.21 15.36
C GLN A 20 -11.25 5.03 14.99
N GLY A 21 -11.69 5.51 13.83
CA GLY A 21 -13.07 5.32 13.38
C GLY A 21 -13.39 3.86 13.07
N ASP A 22 -14.65 3.47 13.11
CA ASP A 22 -15.11 2.13 12.71
C ASP A 22 -15.41 2.04 11.19
N GLY A 23 -15.18 3.11 10.45
CA GLY A 23 -15.45 3.20 9.02
C GLY A 23 -15.22 4.60 8.45
N PRO A 24 -15.56 4.82 7.16
CA PRO A 24 -15.38 6.12 6.52
C PRO A 24 -16.15 7.24 7.25
N LEU A 25 -15.48 8.34 7.57
CA LEU A 25 -16.06 9.48 8.27
C LEU A 25 -16.33 10.64 7.30
N PRO A 26 -17.48 11.33 7.40
CA PRO A 26 -17.70 12.57 6.67
C PRO A 26 -16.77 13.68 7.18
N PHE A 27 -16.49 14.68 6.35
CA PHE A 27 -15.63 15.81 6.71
C PHE A 27 -16.06 16.52 8.01
N ALA A 28 -17.37 16.70 8.22
CA ALA A 28 -17.90 17.36 9.41
C ALA A 28 -17.50 16.62 10.71
N ASP A 29 -17.57 15.30 10.70
CA ASP A 29 -17.21 14.47 11.86
C ASP A 29 -15.70 14.49 12.10
N VAL A 30 -14.90 14.44 11.02
CA VAL A 30 -13.43 14.60 11.14
C VAL A 30 -13.09 15.96 11.72
N LEU A 31 -13.74 17.04 11.26
CA LEU A 31 -13.51 18.39 11.75
C LEU A 31 -13.89 18.52 13.23
N ALA A 32 -15.04 17.98 13.63
CA ALA A 32 -15.51 18.00 15.01
C ALA A 32 -14.55 17.23 15.94
N ALA A 33 -14.12 16.03 15.54
CA ALA A 33 -13.19 15.23 16.32
C ALA A 33 -11.81 15.91 16.46
N VAL A 34 -11.26 16.45 15.36
CA VAL A 34 -9.97 17.15 15.38
C VAL A 34 -10.01 18.41 16.26
N ALA A 35 -11.16 19.10 16.35
CA ALA A 35 -11.33 20.26 17.22
C ALA A 35 -11.24 19.92 18.72
N GLN A 36 -11.49 18.66 19.10
CA GLN A 36 -11.35 18.17 20.49
C GLN A 36 -9.93 17.66 20.81
N MET A 37 -9.04 17.61 19.83
CA MET A 37 -7.66 17.13 20.01
C MET A 37 -6.71 18.29 20.36
N PRO A 38 -5.55 18.02 21.00
CA PRO A 38 -4.57 19.06 21.35
C PRO A 38 -3.78 19.50 20.11
N VAL A 39 -4.44 20.10 19.12
CA VAL A 39 -3.81 20.63 17.89
C VAL A 39 -3.29 22.05 18.09
N ARG A 40 -2.31 22.45 17.27
CA ARG A 40 -1.87 23.86 17.22
C ARG A 40 -3.01 24.75 16.70
N PRO A 41 -3.36 25.88 17.35
CA PRO A 41 -4.37 26.78 16.83
C PRO A 41 -3.99 27.34 15.46
N VAL A 42 -4.97 27.46 14.56
CA VAL A 42 -4.82 28.12 13.26
C VAL A 42 -6.05 28.98 13.00
N ARG A 43 -5.90 29.98 12.12
CA ARG A 43 -6.98 30.91 11.78
C ARG A 43 -8.17 30.24 11.06
N ASP A 44 -7.89 29.18 10.29
CA ASP A 44 -8.89 28.46 9.50
C ASP A 44 -8.67 26.95 9.64
N THR A 45 -9.30 26.39 10.67
CA THR A 45 -9.26 24.98 11.03
C THR A 45 -9.82 24.12 9.89
N ALA A 46 -10.96 24.50 9.32
CA ALA A 46 -11.64 23.73 8.28
C ALA A 46 -10.76 23.58 7.03
N ARG A 47 -10.15 24.67 6.55
CA ARG A 47 -9.22 24.61 5.41
C ARG A 47 -7.99 23.75 5.71
N THR A 48 -7.48 23.82 6.94
CA THR A 48 -6.29 23.06 7.34
C THR A 48 -6.60 21.57 7.43
N VAL A 49 -7.76 21.17 7.95
CA VAL A 49 -8.25 19.79 7.95
C VAL A 49 -8.45 19.29 6.52
N ARG A 50 -9.10 20.06 5.62
CA ARG A 50 -9.23 19.67 4.20
C ARG A 50 -7.89 19.45 3.51
N ASN A 51 -6.92 20.32 3.79
CA ASN A 51 -5.57 20.17 3.24
C ASN A 51 -4.88 18.92 3.78
N ALA A 52 -5.04 18.60 5.07
CA ALA A 52 -4.51 17.37 5.67
C ALA A 52 -5.13 16.12 5.02
N LEU A 53 -6.45 16.08 4.87
CA LEU A 53 -7.17 14.99 4.20
C LEU A 53 -6.69 14.79 2.76
N ARG A 54 -6.57 15.88 1.98
CA ARG A 54 -6.15 15.81 0.57
C ARG A 54 -4.70 15.38 0.38
N ASN A 55 -3.82 15.79 1.30
CA ASN A 55 -2.38 15.67 1.11
C ASN A 55 -1.77 14.46 1.84
N SER A 56 -2.49 13.79 2.73
CA SER A 56 -2.03 12.57 3.37
C SER A 56 -2.10 11.38 2.40
N PRO A 57 -1.04 10.56 2.27
CA PRO A 57 -1.12 9.31 1.51
C PRO A 57 -1.82 8.19 2.28
N LEU A 58 -2.12 8.39 3.57
CA LEU A 58 -2.81 7.40 4.39
C LEU A 58 -4.32 7.65 4.48
N VAL A 59 -4.82 8.60 3.68
CA VAL A 59 -6.23 8.95 3.63
C VAL A 59 -6.77 8.64 2.25
N VAL A 60 -7.90 7.92 2.23
CA VAL A 60 -8.62 7.55 1.02
C VAL A 60 -9.95 8.32 0.97
N PRO A 61 -10.24 9.06 -0.10
CA PRO A 61 -11.61 9.51 -0.37
C PRO A 61 -12.45 8.32 -0.86
N VAL A 62 -13.55 8.00 -0.18
CA VAL A 62 -14.37 6.82 -0.49
C VAL A 62 -15.52 7.20 -1.42
N ASP A 63 -16.47 7.99 -0.93
CA ASP A 63 -17.64 8.46 -1.68
C ASP A 63 -18.03 9.86 -1.17
N GLY A 64 -18.29 10.80 -2.08
CA GLY A 64 -18.67 12.17 -1.74
C GLY A 64 -17.65 12.88 -0.84
N ASP A 65 -18.09 13.28 0.35
CA ASP A 65 -17.28 14.00 1.36
C ASP A 65 -16.82 13.08 2.51
N ARG A 66 -16.72 11.77 2.24
CA ARG A 66 -16.28 10.76 3.22
C ARG A 66 -14.85 10.31 2.99
N TYR A 67 -14.14 10.14 4.09
CA TYR A 67 -12.72 9.81 4.13
C TYR A 67 -12.50 8.59 5.01
N ALA A 68 -11.57 7.74 4.61
CA ALA A 68 -11.23 6.54 5.35
C ALA A 68 -9.72 6.40 5.51
N TRP A 69 -9.35 5.56 6.47
CA TRP A 69 -7.97 5.21 6.72
C TRP A 69 -7.48 4.17 5.70
N ALA A 70 -6.36 4.48 5.03
CA ALA A 70 -5.88 3.66 3.92
C ALA A 70 -5.53 2.22 4.35
N LEU A 71 -5.04 2.02 5.58
CA LEU A 71 -4.56 0.70 6.01
C LEU A 71 -5.67 -0.31 6.25
N TRP A 72 -6.93 0.13 6.38
CA TRP A 72 -8.07 -0.79 6.40
C TRP A 72 -8.24 -1.51 5.07
N PHE A 73 -7.94 -0.83 3.97
CA PHE A 73 -8.09 -1.39 2.64
C PHE A 73 -6.91 -2.27 2.25
N ILE A 74 -5.72 -2.10 2.82
CA ILE A 74 -4.59 -2.98 2.45
C ILE A 74 -4.67 -4.35 3.09
N LYS A 75 -5.48 -4.56 4.13
CA LYS A 75 -5.65 -5.88 4.75
C LYS A 75 -6.21 -6.87 3.72
N GLY A 76 -5.55 -8.02 3.59
CA GLY A 76 -5.86 -9.05 2.59
C GLY A 76 -5.45 -8.68 1.17
N ALA A 77 -4.75 -7.55 0.96
CA ALA A 77 -4.14 -7.26 -0.33
C ALA A 77 -2.89 -8.12 -0.51
N THR A 78 -2.58 -8.47 -1.74
CA THR A 78 -1.35 -9.15 -2.15
C THR A 78 -0.65 -8.30 -3.19
N VAL A 79 0.63 -8.00 -2.95
CA VAL A 79 1.50 -7.31 -3.91
C VAL A 79 2.64 -8.21 -4.35
N ARG A 80 3.06 -8.04 -5.60
CA ARG A 80 4.12 -8.82 -6.23
C ARG A 80 5.41 -8.02 -6.27
N HIS A 81 6.52 -8.67 -5.96
CA HIS A 81 7.86 -8.14 -6.15
C HIS A 81 8.67 -9.13 -6.97
N VAL A 82 9.24 -8.70 -8.09
CA VAL A 82 10.04 -9.57 -8.96
C VAL A 82 11.49 -9.51 -8.51
N LEU A 83 12.08 -10.68 -8.24
CA LEU A 83 13.45 -10.81 -7.76
C LEU A 83 14.45 -10.54 -8.87
N SER A 84 15.41 -9.66 -8.59
CA SER A 84 16.59 -9.45 -9.42
C SER A 84 17.76 -10.31 -8.96
N GLN A 85 18.74 -10.51 -9.84
CA GLN A 85 20.00 -11.20 -9.48
C GLN A 85 20.70 -10.51 -8.31
N LYS A 86 20.74 -9.16 -8.31
CA LYS A 86 21.39 -8.36 -7.27
C LYS A 86 20.77 -8.60 -5.88
N GLU A 87 19.45 -8.70 -5.80
CA GLU A 87 18.76 -8.96 -4.53
C GLU A 87 19.04 -10.36 -3.98
N LEU A 88 19.11 -11.36 -4.88
CA LEU A 88 19.48 -12.72 -4.52
C LEU A 88 20.91 -12.79 -3.98
N ASP A 89 21.85 -12.14 -4.68
CA ASP A 89 23.27 -12.11 -4.31
C ASP A 89 23.51 -11.37 -2.98
N GLU A 90 22.80 -10.25 -2.76
CA GLU A 90 22.93 -9.42 -1.56
C GLU A 90 22.07 -9.93 -0.38
N GLY A 91 21.11 -10.82 -0.60
CA GLY A 91 20.09 -11.15 0.39
C GLY A 91 19.28 -9.93 0.83
N SER A 92 18.90 -9.07 -0.10
CA SER A 92 18.21 -7.80 0.13
C SER A 92 16.91 -7.71 -0.68
N LEU A 93 16.06 -6.72 -0.41
CA LEU A 93 14.89 -6.41 -1.26
C LEU A 93 14.85 -4.91 -1.58
N ARG A 94 14.79 -4.58 -2.86
CA ARG A 94 14.71 -3.23 -3.43
C ARG A 94 13.30 -3.02 -3.96
N LEU A 95 12.42 -2.54 -3.10
CA LEU A 95 10.99 -2.58 -3.32
C LEU A 95 10.52 -1.46 -4.26
N GLY A 96 9.62 -1.83 -5.16
CA GLY A 96 8.83 -0.87 -5.95
C GLY A 96 7.87 -0.04 -5.10
N PRO A 97 7.21 0.98 -5.68
CA PRO A 97 6.38 1.95 -4.96
C PRO A 97 5.10 1.34 -4.38
N ASP A 98 4.55 0.31 -5.01
CA ASP A 98 3.42 -0.47 -4.52
C ASP A 98 3.80 -1.33 -3.31
N ALA A 99 4.88 -2.11 -3.41
CA ALA A 99 5.42 -2.89 -2.32
C ALA A 99 5.84 -1.98 -1.15
N CYS A 100 6.55 -0.87 -1.42
CA CYS A 100 6.87 0.13 -0.41
C CYS A 100 5.63 0.72 0.27
N PHE A 101 4.57 1.03 -0.49
CA PHE A 101 3.34 1.56 0.10
C PHE A 101 2.65 0.54 1.02
N VAL A 102 2.63 -0.73 0.62
CA VAL A 102 1.98 -1.79 1.39
C VAL A 102 2.78 -2.20 2.62
N LEU A 103 4.09 -2.37 2.48
CA LEU A 103 4.99 -2.83 3.55
C LEU A 103 5.34 -1.67 4.50
N PHE A 104 5.56 -0.48 3.95
CA PHE A 104 6.01 0.70 4.68
C PHE A 104 5.13 1.94 4.38
N PRO A 105 3.82 1.90 4.65
CA PRO A 105 2.89 2.99 4.31
C PRO A 105 3.29 4.33 4.92
N PHE A 106 3.86 4.31 6.13
CA PHE A 106 4.31 5.51 6.84
C PHE A 106 5.54 6.18 6.20
N LEU A 107 6.24 5.50 5.28
CA LEU A 107 7.35 6.07 4.49
C LEU A 107 6.92 7.38 3.80
N TYR A 108 5.70 7.38 3.27
CA TYR A 108 5.15 8.53 2.55
C TYR A 108 4.46 9.53 3.48
N ALA A 109 4.35 9.21 4.77
CA ALA A 109 3.70 10.01 5.78
C ALA A 109 4.68 10.34 6.94
N PRO A 110 5.84 10.99 6.67
CA PRO A 110 6.95 11.12 7.62
C PRO A 110 6.61 11.90 8.91
N ARG A 111 5.48 12.62 8.94
CA ARG A 111 4.97 13.30 10.15
C ARG A 111 4.27 12.35 11.14
N HIS A 112 4.07 11.09 10.76
CA HIS A 112 3.57 10.02 11.60
C HIS A 112 4.78 9.24 12.11
N ALA A 113 5.40 9.80 13.16
CA ALA A 113 6.66 9.33 13.72
C ALA A 113 6.51 7.98 14.43
N ALA A 114 6.67 6.90 13.68
CA ALA A 114 7.32 5.66 14.12
C ALA A 114 7.59 4.83 12.85
N SER A 115 8.86 4.53 12.57
CA SER A 115 9.18 3.41 11.70
C SER A 115 8.72 2.18 12.45
N ARG A 116 7.57 1.62 12.08
CA ARG A 116 7.20 0.29 12.54
C ARG A 116 8.11 -0.71 11.81
N PRO A 117 8.58 -1.77 12.49
CA PRO A 117 9.23 -2.87 11.80
C PRO A 117 8.25 -3.53 10.81
N CYS A 118 8.78 -4.09 9.74
CA CYS A 118 8.06 -4.97 8.84
C CYS A 118 8.35 -6.42 9.26
N HIS A 119 7.30 -7.15 9.62
CA HIS A 119 7.33 -8.54 10.03
C HIS A 119 6.91 -9.43 8.86
N LEU A 120 7.88 -10.13 8.28
CA LEU A 120 7.68 -11.07 7.17
C LEU A 120 7.70 -12.50 7.70
N TYR A 121 6.60 -13.21 7.50
CA TYR A 121 6.48 -14.65 7.71
C TYR A 121 6.78 -15.34 6.39
N LEU A 122 8.04 -15.72 6.21
CA LEU A 122 8.51 -16.42 5.03
C LEU A 122 7.92 -17.84 5.00
N GLU A 123 7.42 -18.29 3.85
CA GLU A 123 6.87 -19.63 3.70
C GLU A 123 7.88 -20.71 4.13
N GLN A 124 7.52 -21.49 5.14
CA GLN A 124 8.38 -22.52 5.76
C GLN A 124 9.73 -21.98 6.25
N GLY A 125 9.83 -20.67 6.50
CA GLY A 125 11.06 -19.99 6.88
C GLY A 125 10.97 -19.30 8.24
N PRO A 126 12.02 -18.55 8.63
CA PRO A 126 12.02 -17.79 9.86
C PRO A 126 11.07 -16.58 9.78
N LEU A 127 10.61 -16.12 10.95
CA LEU A 127 10.05 -14.77 11.09
C LEU A 127 11.18 -13.76 10.92
N PHE A 128 11.01 -12.86 9.98
CA PHE A 128 11.96 -11.81 9.69
C PHE A 128 11.37 -10.45 10.08
N SER A 129 12.12 -9.65 10.83
CA SER A 129 11.66 -8.34 11.31
C SER A 129 12.73 -7.30 11.06
N GLN A 130 12.51 -6.42 10.09
CA GLN A 130 13.46 -5.35 9.77
C GLN A 130 12.78 -4.00 9.54
N PRO A 131 13.47 -2.89 9.86
CA PRO A 131 13.06 -1.56 9.43
C PRO A 131 13.29 -1.39 7.93
N ILE A 132 12.69 -0.35 7.36
CA ILE A 132 13.01 0.07 6.00
C ILE A 132 14.42 0.68 5.92
N LEU A 133 15.13 0.36 4.83
CA LEU A 133 16.39 0.97 4.44
C LEU A 133 16.21 1.77 3.15
N TRP A 134 16.90 2.90 3.06
CA TRP A 134 17.11 3.60 1.80
C TRP A 134 18.44 3.16 1.20
N PHE A 135 18.40 2.66 -0.03
CA PHE A 135 19.58 2.31 -0.80
C PHE A 135 20.10 3.53 -1.57
N ASP A 136 21.34 3.41 -2.04
CA ASP A 136 21.86 4.27 -3.09
C ASP A 136 20.90 4.26 -4.29
N GLU A 137 20.85 5.38 -5.03
CA GLU A 137 19.93 5.61 -6.16
C GLU A 137 18.46 5.88 -5.76
N GLY A 138 18.16 5.96 -4.46
CA GLY A 138 16.85 6.37 -3.96
C GLY A 138 15.79 5.26 -3.92
N ALA A 139 16.20 4.01 -4.10
CA ALA A 139 15.36 2.85 -3.84
C ALA A 139 15.16 2.66 -2.33
N ALA A 140 14.02 2.11 -1.92
CA ALA A 140 13.74 1.77 -0.53
C ALA A 140 13.41 0.29 -0.41
N GLY A 141 13.71 -0.32 0.72
CA GLY A 141 13.34 -1.72 0.95
C GLY A 141 13.96 -2.33 2.19
N ILE A 142 14.37 -3.59 2.08
CA ILE A 142 14.84 -4.40 3.20
C ILE A 142 16.34 -4.63 3.05
N ALA A 143 17.07 -4.35 4.14
CA ALA A 143 18.52 -4.43 4.15
C ALA A 143 19.03 -5.85 3.89
N PRO A 144 20.26 -6.00 3.38
CA PRO A 144 20.97 -7.27 3.30
C PRO A 144 20.90 -8.07 4.61
N SER A 145 20.59 -9.36 4.51
CA SER A 145 20.55 -10.27 5.65
C SER A 145 20.89 -11.70 5.27
N TYR A 146 21.74 -12.34 6.08
CA TYR A 146 22.03 -13.77 5.96
C TYR A 146 20.77 -14.63 6.02
N ALA A 147 19.81 -14.32 6.91
CA ALA A 147 18.58 -15.09 7.03
C ALA A 147 17.73 -15.06 5.75
N LEU A 148 17.73 -13.93 5.04
CA LEU A 148 17.01 -13.78 3.78
C LEU A 148 17.76 -14.45 2.63
N ALA A 149 19.09 -14.30 2.57
CA ALA A 149 19.95 -14.99 1.60
C ALA A 149 19.86 -16.53 1.73
N ASP A 150 19.88 -17.04 2.97
CA ASP A 150 19.74 -18.47 3.28
C ASP A 150 18.37 -18.97 2.84
N TRP A 151 17.30 -18.20 3.06
CA TRP A 151 15.96 -18.55 2.61
C TRP A 151 15.85 -18.58 1.09
N PHE A 152 16.41 -17.58 0.38
CA PHE A 152 16.48 -17.61 -1.09
C PHE A 152 17.20 -18.84 -1.62
N SER A 153 18.34 -19.19 -1.02
CA SER A 153 19.12 -20.36 -1.38
C SER A 153 18.36 -21.66 -1.11
N ALA A 154 17.73 -21.79 0.06
CA ALA A 154 16.97 -22.97 0.46
C ALA A 154 15.73 -23.20 -0.41
N LYS A 155 15.09 -22.13 -0.88
CA LYS A 155 13.95 -22.19 -1.80
C LYS A 155 14.36 -22.32 -3.27
N GLY A 156 15.65 -22.18 -3.58
CA GLY A 156 16.15 -22.22 -4.95
C GLY A 156 15.66 -21.06 -5.80
N CYS A 157 15.47 -19.89 -5.21
CA CYS A 157 14.99 -18.69 -5.91
C CYS A 157 15.92 -18.31 -7.07
N ARG A 158 15.33 -17.84 -8.18
CA ARG A 158 16.02 -17.41 -9.38
C ARG A 158 15.61 -16.00 -9.79
N PRO A 159 16.44 -15.28 -10.55
CA PRO A 159 16.02 -14.01 -11.13
C PRO A 159 14.76 -14.18 -11.97
N GLY A 160 13.80 -13.28 -11.81
CA GLY A 160 12.50 -13.31 -12.48
C GLY A 160 11.39 -14.01 -11.68
N ASP A 161 11.73 -14.81 -10.67
CA ASP A 161 10.76 -15.30 -9.68
C ASP A 161 10.13 -14.13 -8.93
N SER A 162 8.98 -14.36 -8.32
CA SER A 162 8.26 -13.32 -7.58
C SER A 162 8.09 -13.69 -6.11
N LEU A 163 8.23 -12.70 -5.25
CA LEU A 163 7.71 -12.75 -3.89
C LEU A 163 6.31 -12.14 -3.88
N LEU A 164 5.35 -12.87 -3.31
CA LEU A 164 4.00 -12.41 -3.09
C LEU A 164 3.86 -12.02 -1.61
N PHE A 165 3.59 -10.74 -1.35
CA PHE A 165 3.39 -10.22 0.00
C PHE A 165 1.90 -10.08 0.29
N GLU A 166 1.35 -11.02 1.04
CA GLU A 166 -0.03 -10.96 1.53
C GLU A 166 -0.08 -10.21 2.86
N VAL A 167 -0.94 -9.19 2.93
CA VAL A 167 -1.10 -8.37 4.13
C VAL A 167 -2.05 -9.02 5.13
N THR A 168 -1.52 -9.48 6.25
CA THR A 168 -2.35 -10.00 7.36
C THR A 168 -2.82 -8.88 8.27
N ASP A 169 -1.88 -8.01 8.68
CA ASP A 169 -2.17 -6.83 9.48
C ASP A 169 -1.35 -5.63 8.99
N GLY A 170 -2.05 -4.74 8.27
CA GLY A 170 -1.48 -3.53 7.70
C GLY A 170 -1.17 -2.45 8.73
N GLU A 171 -1.65 -2.51 9.97
CA GLU A 171 -1.28 -1.59 11.07
C GLU A 171 0.00 -2.07 11.76
N GLU A 172 0.02 -3.34 12.16
CA GLU A 172 1.11 -3.94 12.93
C GLU A 172 2.30 -4.35 12.07
N GLY A 173 2.11 -4.41 10.75
CA GLY A 173 3.20 -4.66 9.78
C GLY A 173 3.46 -6.13 9.61
N ILE A 174 2.40 -6.93 9.59
CA ILE A 174 2.45 -8.38 9.55
C ILE A 174 2.07 -8.86 8.16
N TYR A 175 2.98 -9.60 7.53
CA TYR A 175 2.86 -10.07 6.15
C TYR A 175 3.24 -11.54 6.04
N HIS A 176 2.52 -12.28 5.20
CA HIS A 176 2.97 -13.58 4.71
C HIS A 176 3.67 -13.40 3.37
N VAL A 177 4.77 -14.13 3.18
CA VAL A 177 5.57 -14.07 1.96
C VAL A 177 5.62 -15.44 1.33
N PHE A 178 5.15 -15.52 0.09
CA PHE A 178 5.16 -16.74 -0.72
C PHE A 178 6.11 -16.56 -1.90
N LEU A 179 6.77 -17.64 -2.31
CA LEU A 179 7.51 -17.68 -3.56
C LEU A 179 6.56 -18.11 -4.68
N GLU A 180 6.55 -17.34 -5.76
CA GLU A 180 5.92 -17.72 -7.02
C GLU A 180 7.03 -17.85 -8.08
N PRO A 181 7.44 -19.09 -8.42
CA PRO A 181 8.38 -19.34 -9.51
C PRO A 181 7.88 -18.74 -10.83
N ALA A 182 8.77 -18.13 -11.61
CA ALA A 182 8.40 -17.50 -12.88
C ALA A 182 7.69 -18.47 -13.84
N GLU A 183 8.14 -19.72 -13.88
CA GLU A 183 7.57 -20.80 -14.71
C GLU A 183 6.18 -21.27 -14.27
N SER A 184 5.80 -21.01 -13.01
CA SER A 184 4.50 -21.38 -12.45
C SER A 184 3.46 -20.27 -12.57
N ARG A 185 3.86 -19.09 -13.01
CA ARG A 185 3.00 -17.91 -13.10
C ARG A 185 1.94 -18.10 -14.17
N ASP A 186 0.69 -17.85 -13.81
CA ASP A 186 -0.41 -17.77 -14.78
C ASP A 186 -0.32 -16.41 -15.51
N GLU A 187 0.39 -16.40 -16.63
CA GLU A 187 0.63 -15.20 -17.44
C GLU A 187 -0.67 -14.62 -18.02
N GLU A 188 -1.67 -15.45 -18.36
CA GLU A 188 -2.95 -14.98 -18.91
C GLU A 188 -3.75 -14.22 -17.84
N ARG A 189 -3.88 -14.80 -16.64
CA ARG A 189 -4.53 -14.12 -15.51
C ARG A 189 -3.75 -12.87 -15.12
N THR A 190 -2.42 -12.94 -15.08
CA THR A 190 -1.56 -11.81 -14.74
C THR A 190 -1.75 -10.66 -15.76
N ALA A 191 -1.81 -10.95 -17.05
CA ALA A 191 -2.07 -9.96 -18.10
C ALA A 191 -3.46 -9.30 -17.93
N LYS A 192 -4.50 -10.10 -17.63
CA LYS A 192 -5.84 -9.56 -17.34
C LYS A 192 -5.84 -8.64 -16.12
N ARG A 193 -5.12 -9.00 -15.06
CA ARG A 193 -4.96 -8.15 -13.87
C ARG A 193 -4.18 -6.89 -14.18
N ASN A 194 -3.11 -6.96 -14.98
CA ASN A 194 -2.34 -5.81 -15.42
C ASN A 194 -3.21 -4.81 -16.20
N ALA A 195 -4.08 -5.30 -17.10
CA ALA A 195 -5.04 -4.47 -17.83
C ALA A 195 -6.00 -3.73 -16.89
N GLN A 196 -6.54 -4.40 -15.87
CA GLN A 196 -7.41 -3.79 -14.86
C GLN A 196 -6.68 -2.70 -14.07
N VAL A 197 -5.44 -2.96 -13.64
CA VAL A 197 -4.61 -1.97 -12.94
C VAL A 197 -4.31 -0.78 -13.85
N ALA A 198 -3.93 -1.02 -15.11
CA ALA A 198 -3.65 0.02 -16.10
C ALA A 198 -4.87 0.93 -16.29
N GLN A 199 -6.07 0.35 -16.45
CA GLN A 199 -7.31 1.11 -16.56
C GLN A 199 -7.57 1.94 -15.29
N ALA A 200 -7.41 1.35 -14.10
CA ALA A 200 -7.62 2.03 -12.82
C ALA A 200 -6.62 3.19 -12.61
N VAL A 201 -5.36 3.01 -13.04
CA VAL A 201 -4.32 4.03 -13.04
C VAL A 201 -4.69 5.17 -13.99
N GLN A 202 -5.10 4.87 -15.22
CA GLN A 202 -5.51 5.89 -16.18
C GLN A 202 -6.68 6.73 -15.64
N GLN A 203 -7.70 6.09 -15.08
CA GLN A 203 -8.82 6.79 -14.44
C GLN A 203 -8.37 7.69 -13.26
N ALA A 204 -7.39 7.24 -12.47
CA ALA A 204 -6.85 8.01 -11.36
C ALA A 204 -6.02 9.22 -11.85
N LEU A 205 -5.26 9.04 -12.94
CA LEU A 205 -4.44 10.08 -13.55
C LEU A 205 -5.25 11.10 -14.35
N ALA A 206 -6.37 10.72 -14.96
CA ALA A 206 -7.25 11.62 -15.73
C ALA A 206 -7.75 12.81 -14.90
N ARG A 207 -7.84 12.65 -13.57
CA ARG A 207 -8.25 13.69 -12.63
C ARG A 207 -7.09 14.60 -12.19
N LYS A 208 -5.85 14.30 -12.61
CA LYS A 208 -4.63 15.00 -12.20
C LYS A 208 -4.14 15.89 -13.33
N ARG A 209 -3.88 17.16 -13.03
CA ARG A 209 -3.28 18.11 -13.98
C ARG A 209 -1.75 18.04 -14.04
N ARG A 210 -1.11 17.33 -13.11
CA ARG A 210 0.35 17.28 -12.96
C ARG A 210 0.80 15.82 -12.83
N PRO A 211 2.06 15.51 -13.19
CA PRO A 211 2.65 14.20 -12.94
C PRO A 211 2.48 13.80 -11.47
N CYS A 212 2.05 12.57 -11.26
CA CYS A 212 1.70 12.03 -9.96
C CYS A 212 2.68 10.92 -9.59
N PRO A 213 3.39 11.00 -8.45
CA PRO A 213 4.17 9.87 -7.95
C PRO A 213 3.32 8.61 -7.85
N LEU A 214 3.86 7.45 -8.21
CA LEU A 214 3.09 6.20 -8.22
C LEU A 214 2.49 5.84 -6.86
N PHE A 215 3.23 6.07 -5.76
CA PHE A 215 2.72 5.83 -4.40
C PHE A 215 1.45 6.65 -4.08
N ARG A 216 1.20 7.78 -4.76
CA ARG A 216 -0.01 8.60 -4.57
C ARG A 216 -1.23 7.99 -5.24
N LEU A 217 -1.06 7.02 -6.14
CA LEU A 217 -2.14 6.27 -6.76
C LEU A 217 -2.58 5.10 -5.89
N MET A 218 -1.65 4.53 -5.11
CA MET A 218 -1.88 3.33 -4.30
C MET A 218 -3.11 3.41 -3.39
N PRO A 219 -3.37 4.48 -2.62
CA PRO A 219 -4.55 4.54 -1.75
C PRO A 219 -5.87 4.35 -2.51
N ALA A 220 -5.97 4.89 -3.73
CA ALA A 220 -7.15 4.74 -4.56
C ALA A 220 -7.25 3.34 -5.20
N LEU A 221 -6.12 2.72 -5.52
CA LEU A 221 -6.07 1.37 -6.08
C LEU A 221 -6.45 0.31 -5.03
N VAL A 222 -5.87 0.39 -3.83
CA VAL A 222 -6.18 -0.57 -2.74
C VAL A 222 -7.62 -0.42 -2.27
N ALA A 223 -8.15 0.80 -2.20
CA ALA A 223 -9.54 1.03 -1.82
C ALA A 223 -10.56 0.49 -2.82
N ARG A 224 -10.15 0.28 -4.08
CA ARG A 224 -10.96 -0.36 -5.12
C ARG A 224 -10.85 -1.89 -5.11
N GLY A 225 -10.07 -2.47 -4.20
CA GLY A 225 -9.87 -3.92 -4.14
C GLY A 225 -8.94 -4.47 -5.23
N ILE A 226 -8.16 -3.61 -5.91
CA ILE A 226 -7.35 -4.02 -7.07
C ILE A 226 -6.26 -5.04 -6.70
N TYR A 227 -5.86 -5.09 -5.43
CA TYR A 227 -4.82 -6.00 -4.95
C TYR A 227 -5.38 -7.17 -4.12
N HIS A 228 -6.70 -7.37 -4.04
CA HIS A 228 -7.32 -8.45 -3.26
C HIS A 228 -7.60 -9.72 -4.06
N ASP A 229 -7.04 -9.80 -5.27
CA ASP A 229 -7.14 -10.98 -6.11
C ASP A 229 -6.03 -11.98 -5.74
N PRO A 230 -6.32 -13.29 -5.70
CA PRO A 230 -5.29 -14.32 -5.51
C PRO A 230 -4.14 -14.25 -6.52
N TYR A 231 -4.38 -13.66 -7.69
CA TYR A 231 -3.37 -13.42 -8.72
C TYR A 231 -2.98 -11.93 -8.71
N PRO A 232 -1.95 -11.54 -7.92
CA PRO A 232 -1.56 -10.15 -7.86
C PRO A 232 -0.96 -9.71 -9.20
N PRO A 233 -1.22 -8.46 -9.61
CA PRO A 233 -0.68 -7.92 -10.87
C PRO A 233 0.85 -7.81 -10.82
N MET A 234 1.46 -7.52 -11.96
CA MET A 234 2.87 -7.11 -12.03
C MET A 234 3.11 -5.83 -11.23
N PRO A 235 4.37 -5.56 -10.78
CA PRO A 235 4.67 -4.33 -10.06
C PRO A 235 4.16 -3.09 -10.80
N LEU A 236 3.59 -2.14 -10.07
CA LEU A 236 2.91 -0.97 -10.66
C LEU A 236 3.81 -0.19 -11.63
N GLU A 237 5.11 -0.10 -11.37
CA GLU A 237 6.08 0.52 -12.28
C GLU A 237 6.14 -0.16 -13.65
N HIS A 238 6.11 -1.49 -13.66
CA HIS A 238 6.12 -2.29 -14.89
C HIS A 238 4.85 -2.00 -15.69
N ILE A 239 3.69 -2.09 -15.05
CA ILE A 239 2.39 -1.85 -15.70
C ILE A 239 2.31 -0.44 -16.29
N VAL A 240 2.76 0.57 -15.56
CA VAL A 240 2.71 1.95 -16.04
C VAL A 240 3.68 2.19 -17.19
N ARG A 241 4.86 1.58 -17.19
CA ARG A 241 5.81 1.65 -18.32
C ARG A 241 5.24 1.00 -19.58
N ASP A 242 4.53 -0.10 -19.42
CA ASP A 242 3.97 -0.87 -20.54
C ASP A 242 2.64 -0.33 -21.04
N THR A 243 2.01 0.58 -20.30
CA THR A 243 0.74 1.20 -20.69
C THR A 243 1.01 2.34 -21.68
N PRO A 244 0.61 2.25 -22.97
CA PRO A 244 0.97 3.26 -23.97
C PRO A 244 0.42 4.66 -23.69
N ALA A 245 -0.71 4.74 -22.97
CA ALA A 245 -1.34 6.01 -22.60
C ALA A 245 -0.63 6.72 -21.42
N CYS A 246 0.36 6.08 -20.81
CA CYS A 246 1.07 6.57 -19.62
C CYS A 246 2.54 6.88 -19.95
N VAL A 247 3.08 7.87 -19.25
CA VAL A 247 4.53 8.16 -19.24
C VAL A 247 5.00 8.14 -17.80
N LEU A 248 6.06 7.38 -17.53
CA LEU A 248 6.73 7.31 -16.23
C LEU A 248 8.10 8.01 -16.29
N GLU A 249 8.22 9.15 -15.64
CA GLU A 249 9.45 9.94 -15.55
C GLU A 249 9.79 10.14 -14.06
N SER A 250 10.99 9.70 -13.64
CA SER A 250 11.48 9.85 -12.25
C SER A 250 10.45 9.41 -11.19
N GLY A 251 9.82 8.24 -11.39
CA GLY A 251 8.82 7.67 -10.48
C GLY A 251 7.46 8.37 -10.49
N LYS A 252 7.23 9.33 -11.41
CA LYS A 252 5.98 10.06 -11.57
C LYS A 252 5.29 9.69 -12.87
N ALA A 253 4.03 9.32 -12.78
CA ALA A 253 3.19 8.98 -13.92
C ALA A 253 2.34 10.18 -14.37
N ARG A 254 2.14 10.31 -15.68
CA ARG A 254 1.15 11.21 -16.29
C ARG A 254 0.50 10.53 -17.50
N LEU A 255 -0.70 10.97 -17.87
CA LEU A 255 -1.30 10.58 -19.13
C LEU A 255 -0.69 11.38 -20.29
N ILE A 256 -0.57 10.73 -21.44
CA ILE A 256 -0.28 11.40 -22.70
C ILE A 256 -1.60 12.02 -23.20
N PRO A 257 -1.65 13.34 -23.45
CA PRO A 257 -2.82 13.98 -24.05
C PRO A 257 -3.12 13.34 -25.41
N ASN A 258 -4.39 13.02 -25.67
CA ASN A 258 -4.85 12.42 -26.94
C ASN A 258 -4.19 11.09 -27.31
N ALA A 259 -3.68 10.31 -26.33
CA ALA A 259 -3.34 8.92 -26.61
C ALA A 259 -4.57 8.20 -27.19
N PRO A 260 -4.41 7.39 -28.25
CA PRO A 260 -5.50 6.53 -28.69
C PRO A 260 -5.97 5.72 -27.49
N ALA A 261 -7.29 5.67 -27.26
CA ALA A 261 -7.84 4.77 -26.28
C ALA A 261 -7.35 3.37 -26.69
N ALA A 262 -6.42 2.81 -25.93
CA ALA A 262 -5.99 1.45 -26.17
C ALA A 262 -7.23 0.58 -26.07
N ASP A 263 -7.45 -0.28 -27.05
CA ASP A 263 -8.55 -1.25 -27.11
C ASP A 263 -8.41 -2.26 -25.96
N TYR A 264 -8.62 -1.80 -24.73
CA TYR A 264 -8.66 -2.63 -23.55
C TYR A 264 -10.06 -3.22 -23.46
N LEU A 265 -10.09 -4.55 -23.50
CA LEU A 265 -11.26 -5.43 -23.57
C LEU A 265 -12.54 -4.85 -22.91
N PRO A 266 -13.65 -4.73 -23.67
CA PRO A 266 -14.94 -4.38 -23.10
C PRO A 266 -15.44 -5.55 -22.23
N GLY A 267 -15.62 -5.31 -20.93
CA GLY A 267 -16.15 -6.35 -20.03
C GLY A 267 -15.91 -6.16 -18.53
N LEU A 268 -15.17 -5.13 -18.12
CA LEU A 268 -14.98 -4.84 -16.69
C LEU A 268 -16.09 -3.92 -16.20
N SER A 269 -17.25 -4.51 -15.91
CA SER A 269 -18.17 -3.91 -14.93
C SER A 269 -17.41 -3.75 -13.60
N PRO A 270 -17.59 -2.65 -12.85
CA PRO A 270 -17.09 -2.57 -11.49
C PRO A 270 -17.57 -3.82 -10.73
N PRO A 271 -16.74 -4.44 -9.88
CA PRO A 271 -17.20 -5.57 -9.07
C PRO A 271 -18.46 -5.11 -8.33
N GLU A 272 -19.55 -5.89 -8.47
CA GLU A 272 -20.71 -5.72 -7.61
C GLU A 272 -20.18 -5.68 -6.18
N ARG A 273 -20.48 -4.58 -5.48
CA ARG A 273 -20.03 -4.36 -4.11
C ARG A 273 -20.61 -5.50 -3.27
N GLU A 274 -19.82 -6.55 -3.01
CA GLU A 274 -20.16 -7.50 -1.96
C GLU A 274 -20.37 -6.68 -0.68
N PRO A 275 -21.47 -6.91 0.06
CA PRO A 275 -21.68 -6.23 1.32
C PRO A 275 -20.49 -6.55 2.19
N THR A 276 -19.78 -5.50 2.61
CA THR A 276 -18.65 -5.53 3.55
C THR A 276 -18.84 -6.66 4.55
N ARG A 277 -18.07 -7.75 4.40
CA ARG A 277 -18.02 -8.80 5.42
C ARG A 277 -17.69 -8.10 6.73
N ARG A 278 -18.65 -8.11 7.66
CA ARG A 278 -18.47 -7.59 9.02
C ARG A 278 -17.13 -8.13 9.53
N ALA A 279 -16.27 -7.23 10.02
CA ALA A 279 -15.04 -7.61 10.68
C ALA A 279 -15.35 -8.72 11.70
N ALA A 280 -14.69 -9.86 11.57
CA ALA A 280 -14.81 -10.92 12.56
C ALA A 280 -14.46 -10.33 13.94
N PRO A 281 -15.25 -10.60 15.00
CA PRO A 281 -14.99 -10.06 16.31
C PRO A 281 -13.57 -10.44 16.76
N ARG A 282 -12.83 -9.45 17.28
CA ARG A 282 -11.55 -9.62 17.96
C ARG A 282 -11.73 -10.72 19.02
N GLY A 283 -11.26 -11.94 18.74
CA GLY A 283 -11.45 -13.10 19.62
C GLY A 283 -11.50 -14.46 18.93
N PHE A 284 -11.61 -14.51 17.58
CA PHE A 284 -11.55 -15.79 16.86
C PHE A 284 -10.13 -16.39 16.86
N TRP A 285 -9.09 -15.57 16.66
CA TRP A 285 -7.70 -16.04 16.57
C TRP A 285 -7.06 -16.43 17.92
N GLN A 286 -7.53 -15.88 19.04
CA GLN A 286 -7.09 -16.32 20.38
C GLN A 286 -7.52 -17.76 20.69
N ARG A 287 -8.55 -18.30 20.01
CA ARG A 287 -8.98 -19.69 20.17
C ARG A 287 -8.22 -20.69 19.30
N LEU A 288 -7.59 -20.24 18.21
CA LEU A 288 -6.82 -21.12 17.31
C LEU A 288 -5.35 -21.30 17.75
N PHE A 289 -4.80 -20.38 18.55
CA PHE A 289 -3.40 -20.45 19.01
C PHE A 289 -3.24 -20.55 20.53
N GLY A 290 -4.32 -20.86 21.25
CA GLY A 290 -4.33 -21.04 22.71
C GLY A 290 -4.17 -22.49 23.15
N ARG A 291 -3.02 -22.79 23.77
CA ARG A 291 -2.63 -23.99 24.55
C ARG A 291 -1.80 -25.06 23.83
N ARG A 292 -0.47 -24.90 23.95
CA ARG A 292 0.41 -25.95 24.49
C ARG A 292 1.39 -25.33 25.48
N ARG A 293 1.04 -25.37 26.77
CA ARG A 293 1.81 -25.93 27.88
C ARG A 293 0.83 -26.24 29.00
#